data_AF-A0A9D6HY29-F1
#
_entry.id   AF-A0A9D6HY29-F1
#
_cell.length_a   1.000
_cell.length_b   1.000
_cell.length_c   1.000
_cell.angle_alpha   90.00
_cell.angle_beta   90.00
_cell.angle_gamma   90.00
#
_symmetry.space_group_name_H-M   'P 1'
#
loop_
_entity.id
_entity.type
_entity.pdbx_description
1 polymer ?
#
loop_
_entity_poly.entity_id
_entity_poly.type
_entity_poly.pdbx_seq_one_letter_code
_entity_poly.pdbx_strand_id
1 'polypeptide(L)'
;MAKKSRTLTHWLQTAVVRVTRVHFVYIAAYILATIVFDSWNLYTHEAVRQLWTAAGILLVINTIIWFLARQNYANKSFYVFNVLALVLADVVFATYNVYWQQGLASKSVILFTVPIVTAAVLRSRSLLLGTTTLCAAAYSTVSVRYFFENYGSGYRVELWGTIGLYSAVFFILALLLMIIIRPTNENF
;
A
#
# COMPACT_ATOMS: atom_id res chain seq x y z
N MET A 1 -0.57 -22.83 -27.58
CA MET A 1 -0.16 -21.64 -26.79
C MET A 1 -1.31 -20.69 -26.45
N ALA A 2 -2.25 -20.39 -27.36
CA ALA A 2 -3.34 -19.43 -27.13
C ALA A 2 -4.26 -19.72 -25.91
N LYS A 3 -4.58 -20.99 -25.64
CA LYS A 3 -5.47 -21.38 -24.51
C LYS A 3 -4.86 -21.04 -23.13
N LYS A 4 -3.54 -21.21 -22.96
CA LYS A 4 -2.81 -20.93 -21.70
C LYS A 4 -2.73 -19.42 -21.40
N SER A 5 -2.56 -18.60 -22.45
CA SER A 5 -2.55 -17.13 -22.33
C SER A 5 -3.91 -16.60 -21.85
N ARG A 6 -5.01 -17.07 -22.45
CA ARG A 6 -6.38 -16.66 -22.08
C ARG A 6 -6.72 -17.00 -20.62
N THR A 7 -6.28 -18.16 -20.13
CA THR A 7 -6.48 -18.55 -18.72
C THR A 7 -5.72 -17.65 -17.74
N LEU A 8 -4.49 -17.25 -18.09
CA LEU A 8 -3.67 -16.36 -17.24
C LEU A 8 -4.29 -14.96 -17.15
N THR A 9 -4.71 -14.38 -18.28
CA THR A 9 -5.35 -13.06 -18.32
C THR A 9 -6.65 -13.06 -17.52
N HIS A 10 -7.47 -14.10 -17.65
CA HIS A 10 -8.71 -14.24 -16.88
C HIS A 10 -8.44 -14.34 -15.36
N TRP A 11 -7.39 -15.07 -14.97
CA TRP A 11 -6.99 -15.16 -13.57
C TRP A 11 -6.56 -13.79 -13.02
N LEU A 12 -5.71 -13.06 -13.75
CA LEU A 12 -5.27 -11.72 -13.36
C LEU A 12 -6.44 -10.77 -13.22
N GLN A 13 -7.33 -10.73 -14.20
CA GLN A 13 -8.55 -9.91 -14.14
C GLN A 13 -9.35 -10.18 -12.87
N THR A 14 -9.61 -11.47 -12.59
CA THR A 14 -10.35 -11.88 -11.38
C THR A 14 -9.61 -11.47 -10.11
N ALA A 15 -8.28 -11.57 -10.11
CA ALA A 15 -7.45 -11.19 -8.97
C ALA A 15 -7.50 -9.66 -8.73
N VAL A 16 -7.34 -8.83 -9.77
CA VAL A 16 -7.42 -7.37 -9.66
C VAL A 16 -8.80 -6.93 -9.15
N VAL A 17 -9.88 -7.55 -9.64
CA VAL A 17 -11.25 -7.26 -9.16
C VAL A 17 -11.42 -7.65 -7.69
N ARG A 18 -10.83 -8.76 -7.24
CA ARG A 18 -10.88 -9.15 -5.81
C ARG A 18 -10.09 -8.19 -4.94
N VAL A 19 -8.89 -7.82 -5.37
CA VAL A 19 -8.02 -6.87 -4.66
C VAL A 19 -8.74 -5.54 -4.47
N THR A 20 -9.26 -4.94 -5.55
CA THR A 20 -9.99 -3.67 -5.49
C THR A 20 -11.24 -3.73 -4.61
N ARG A 21 -11.94 -4.87 -4.55
CA ARG A 21 -13.04 -5.09 -3.60
C ARG A 21 -12.57 -5.08 -2.15
N VAL A 22 -11.44 -5.72 -1.85
CA VAL A 22 -10.83 -5.65 -0.51
C VAL A 22 -10.39 -4.22 -0.19
N HIS A 23 -9.91 -3.46 -1.19
CA HIS A 23 -9.54 -2.06 -0.99
C HIS A 23 -10.74 -1.18 -0.64
N PHE A 24 -11.94 -1.44 -1.18
CA PHE A 24 -13.15 -0.75 -0.72
C PHE A 24 -13.43 -1.00 0.77
N VAL A 25 -13.23 -2.22 1.26
CA VAL A 25 -13.39 -2.55 2.68
C VAL A 25 -12.32 -1.85 3.53
N TYR A 26 -11.08 -1.86 3.07
CA TYR A 26 -9.97 -1.14 3.69
C TYR A 26 -10.24 0.37 3.80
N ILE A 27 -10.67 1.01 2.71
CA ILE A 27 -11.00 2.44 2.68
C ILE A 27 -12.20 2.73 3.60
N ALA A 28 -13.22 1.87 3.61
CA ALA A 28 -14.35 1.99 4.52
C ALA A 28 -13.89 1.89 5.99
N ALA A 29 -13.00 0.96 6.32
CA ALA A 29 -12.43 0.84 7.66
C ALA A 29 -11.62 2.09 8.06
N TYR A 30 -10.86 2.68 7.13
CA TYR A 30 -10.13 3.93 7.35
C TYR A 30 -11.07 5.12 7.58
N ILE A 31 -12.15 5.23 6.80
CA ILE A 31 -13.18 6.26 6.97
C ILE A 31 -13.87 6.09 8.33
N LEU A 32 -14.26 4.87 8.69
CA LEU A 32 -14.87 4.59 9.99
C LEU A 32 -13.93 4.94 11.14
N ALA A 33 -12.64 4.60 11.04
CA ALA A 33 -11.66 5.01 12.03
C ALA A 33 -11.60 6.54 12.16
N THR A 34 -11.59 7.26 11.03
CA THR A 34 -11.60 8.74 11.02
C THR A 34 -12.85 9.29 11.72
N ILE A 35 -14.04 8.77 11.41
CA ILE A 35 -15.30 9.18 12.06
C ILE A 35 -15.25 8.93 13.57
N VAL A 36 -14.73 7.78 13.97
CA VAL A 36 -14.63 7.41 15.38
C VAL A 36 -13.69 8.36 16.14
N PHE A 37 -12.50 8.64 15.61
CA PHE A 37 -11.55 9.59 16.23
C PHE A 37 -12.08 11.03 16.23
N ASP A 38 -12.80 11.44 15.19
CA ASP A 38 -13.48 12.74 15.11
C ASP A 38 -14.59 12.85 16.16
N SER A 39 -15.43 11.82 16.31
CA SER A 39 -16.52 11.80 17.29
C SER A 39 -16.06 11.89 18.75
N TRP A 40 -14.83 11.44 19.04
CA TRP A 40 -14.19 11.59 20.35
C TRP A 40 -13.39 12.89 20.51
N ASN A 41 -13.45 13.82 19.53
CA ASN A 41 -12.70 15.07 19.49
C ASN A 41 -11.19 14.88 19.67
N LEU A 42 -10.64 13.74 19.22
CA LEU A 42 -9.20 13.46 19.28
C LEU A 42 -8.44 14.12 18.14
N TYR A 43 -9.14 14.52 17.08
CA TYR A 43 -8.58 15.20 15.91
C TYR A 43 -9.09 16.64 15.81
N THR A 44 -8.22 17.53 15.33
CA THR A 44 -8.61 18.90 14.99
C THR A 44 -9.41 18.91 13.70
N HIS A 45 -10.25 19.94 13.50
CA HIS A 45 -11.04 20.11 12.28
C HIS A 45 -10.19 20.08 11.00
N GLU A 46 -8.98 20.65 11.05
CA GLU A 46 -8.05 20.63 9.93
C GLU A 46 -7.52 19.22 9.65
N ALA A 47 -7.20 18.45 10.69
CA ALA A 47 -6.79 17.06 10.57
C ALA A 47 -7.87 16.21 9.90
N VAL A 48 -9.11 16.37 10.36
CA VAL A 48 -10.26 15.62 9.83
C VAL A 48 -10.44 15.93 8.34
N ARG A 49 -10.41 17.20 7.94
CA ARG A 49 -10.49 17.60 6.53
C ARG A 49 -9.40 16.92 5.68
N GLN A 50 -8.17 16.87 6.17
CA GLN A 50 -7.05 16.28 5.47
C GLN A 50 -7.19 14.75 5.31
N LEU A 51 -7.57 14.04 6.37
CA LEU A 51 -7.80 12.59 6.36
C LEU A 51 -8.96 12.20 5.42
N TRP A 52 -10.06 12.96 5.44
CA TRP A 52 -11.17 12.77 4.49
C TRP A 52 -10.75 13.01 3.05
N THR A 53 -9.91 14.02 2.80
CA THR A 53 -9.38 14.30 1.47
C THR A 53 -8.53 13.12 0.97
N ALA A 54 -7.64 12.59 1.82
CA ALA A 54 -6.83 11.43 1.50
C ALA A 54 -7.68 10.18 1.21
N ALA A 55 -8.69 9.90 2.06
CA ALA A 55 -9.62 8.79 1.87
C ALA A 55 -10.42 8.93 0.56
N GLY A 56 -10.90 10.14 0.26
CA GLY A 56 -11.62 10.45 -0.97
C GLY A 56 -10.78 10.23 -2.22
N ILE A 57 -9.53 10.70 -2.23
CA ILE A 57 -8.58 10.47 -3.34
C ILE A 57 -8.36 8.97 -3.56
N LEU A 58 -8.09 8.22 -2.49
CA LEU A 58 -7.85 6.79 -2.58
C LEU A 58 -9.10 6.03 -3.06
N LEU A 59 -10.29 6.45 -2.63
CA LEU A 59 -11.56 5.89 -3.10
C LEU A 59 -11.78 6.12 -4.60
N VAL A 60 -11.50 7.33 -5.09
CA VAL A 60 -11.59 7.65 -6.52
C VAL A 60 -10.62 6.79 -7.33
N ILE A 61 -9.36 6.70 -6.90
CA ILE A 61 -8.34 5.88 -7.58
C ILE A 61 -8.78 4.41 -7.61
N ASN A 62 -9.19 3.84 -6.46
CA ASN A 62 -9.63 2.45 -6.39
C ASN A 62 -10.89 2.21 -7.25
N THR A 63 -11.80 3.18 -7.33
CA THR A 63 -13.00 3.09 -8.18
C THR A 63 -12.65 3.05 -9.66
N ILE A 64 -11.72 3.91 -10.09
CA ILE A 64 -11.22 3.92 -11.48
C ILE A 64 -10.56 2.57 -11.80
N ILE A 65 -9.65 2.09 -10.95
CA ILE A 65 -8.94 0.82 -11.17
C ILE A 65 -9.92 -0.37 -11.16
N TRP A 66 -10.91 -0.38 -10.25
CA TRP A 66 -11.96 -1.39 -10.22
C TRP A 66 -12.77 -1.41 -11.51
N PHE A 67 -13.17 -0.23 -12.01
CA PHE A 67 -13.91 -0.09 -13.25
C PHE A 67 -13.09 -0.59 -14.45
N LEU A 68 -11.82 -0.19 -14.55
CA LEU A 68 -10.89 -0.65 -15.58
C LEU A 68 -10.64 -2.16 -15.51
N ALA A 69 -10.53 -2.73 -14.30
CA ALA A 69 -10.32 -4.16 -14.09
C ALA A 69 -11.53 -5.02 -14.52
N ARG A 70 -12.75 -4.46 -14.51
CA ARG A 70 -13.95 -5.17 -14.99
C ARG A 70 -14.02 -5.25 -16.52
N GLN A 71 -13.30 -4.38 -17.23
CA GLN A 71 -13.25 -4.46 -18.68
C GLN A 71 -12.46 -5.71 -19.12
N ASN A 72 -12.95 -6.38 -20.16
CA ASN A 72 -12.39 -7.65 -20.64
C ASN A 72 -11.33 -7.39 -21.72
N TYR A 73 -10.17 -6.89 -21.31
CA TYR A 73 -9.04 -6.66 -22.21
C TYR A 73 -8.22 -7.94 -22.38
N ALA A 74 -7.79 -8.22 -23.61
CA ALA A 74 -6.93 -9.39 -23.88
C ALA A 74 -5.49 -9.21 -23.36
N ASN A 75 -5.06 -7.97 -23.10
CA ASN A 75 -3.68 -7.64 -22.75
C ASN A 75 -3.37 -7.87 -21.28
N LYS A 76 -2.47 -8.82 -20.98
CA LYS A 76 -1.96 -9.12 -19.63
C LYS A 76 -1.33 -7.88 -18.97
N SER A 77 -0.54 -7.11 -19.71
CA SER A 77 0.21 -5.98 -19.18
C SER A 77 -0.70 -4.88 -18.65
N PHE A 78 -1.92 -4.77 -19.17
CA PHE A 78 -2.93 -3.85 -18.66
C PHE A 78 -3.30 -4.16 -17.20
N TYR A 79 -3.55 -5.42 -16.86
CA TYR A 79 -3.89 -5.80 -15.49
C TYR A 79 -2.69 -5.67 -14.54
N VAL A 80 -1.48 -5.99 -15.01
CA VAL A 80 -0.25 -5.77 -14.23
C VAL A 80 -0.08 -4.29 -13.93
N PHE A 81 -0.26 -3.42 -14.93
CA PHE A 81 -0.21 -1.97 -14.76
C PHE A 81 -1.24 -1.47 -13.73
N ASN A 82 -2.48 -1.95 -13.78
CA ASN A 82 -3.51 -1.59 -12.80
C ASN A 82 -3.11 -1.97 -11.36
N VAL A 83 -2.53 -3.14 -11.14
CA VAL A 83 -2.04 -3.53 -9.81
C VAL A 83 -0.87 -2.65 -9.37
N LEU A 84 0.09 -2.35 -10.26
CA LEU A 84 1.20 -1.47 -9.93
C LEU A 84 0.76 -0.04 -9.63
N ALA A 85 -0.23 0.48 -10.36
CA ALA A 85 -0.83 1.78 -10.08
C ALA A 85 -1.50 1.82 -8.70
N LEU A 86 -2.20 0.74 -8.32
CA LEU A 86 -2.81 0.61 -6.99
C LEU A 86 -1.73 0.56 -5.90
N VAL A 87 -0.68 -0.25 -6.09
CA VAL A 87 0.47 -0.32 -5.17
C VAL A 87 1.11 1.05 -4.96
N LEU A 88 1.32 1.82 -6.03
CA LEU A 88 1.87 3.16 -5.92
C LEU A 88 0.93 4.11 -5.16
N ALA A 89 -0.37 4.06 -5.43
CA ALA A 89 -1.35 4.85 -4.69
C ALA A 89 -1.35 4.51 -3.20
N ASP A 90 -1.29 3.23 -2.85
CA ASP A 90 -1.23 2.77 -1.45
C ASP A 90 0.06 3.21 -0.76
N VAL A 91 1.21 3.17 -1.44
CA VAL A 91 2.49 3.67 -0.89
C VAL A 91 2.40 5.16 -0.62
N VAL A 92 1.90 5.95 -1.57
CA VAL A 92 1.75 7.40 -1.40
C VAL A 92 0.81 7.69 -0.22
N PHE A 93 -0.31 6.97 -0.15
CA PHE A 93 -1.28 7.11 0.94
C PHE A 93 -0.68 6.74 2.31
N ALA A 94 0.04 5.63 2.41
CA ALA A 94 0.71 5.20 3.64
C ALA A 94 1.79 6.21 4.05
N THR A 95 2.60 6.68 3.11
CA THR A 95 3.64 7.68 3.34
C THR A 95 3.07 8.98 3.87
N TYR A 96 1.97 9.47 3.26
CA TYR A 96 1.26 10.66 3.71
C TYR A 96 0.74 10.51 5.15
N ASN A 97 0.10 9.37 5.47
CA ASN A 97 -0.42 9.11 6.81
C ASN A 97 0.69 8.99 7.87
N VAL A 98 1.82 8.39 7.52
CA VAL A 98 2.98 8.32 8.43
C VAL A 98 3.54 9.71 8.70
N TYR A 99 3.71 10.53 7.67
CA TYR A 99 4.14 11.92 7.85
C TYR A 99 3.19 12.70 8.77
N TRP A 100 1.88 12.57 8.52
CA TRP A 100 0.84 13.25 9.27
C TRP A 100 0.83 12.86 10.75
N GLN A 101 0.95 11.56 11.05
CA GLN A 101 0.96 11.02 12.41
C GLN A 101 2.35 11.01 13.06
N GLN A 102 3.15 12.04 12.79
CA GLN A 102 4.43 12.28 13.46
C GLN A 102 5.55 11.26 13.16
N GLY A 103 5.53 10.65 11.97
CA GLY A 103 6.62 9.78 11.50
C GLY A 103 6.84 8.55 12.38
N LEU A 104 7.81 8.62 13.29
CA LEU A 104 8.26 7.51 14.15
C LEU A 104 7.19 6.98 15.10
N ALA A 105 6.36 7.85 15.67
CA ALA A 105 5.28 7.45 16.57
C ALA A 105 4.01 6.98 15.83
N SER A 106 4.05 7.00 14.49
CA SER A 106 2.88 6.73 13.67
C SER A 106 2.46 5.27 13.78
N LYS A 107 1.19 5.04 14.14
CA LYS A 107 0.56 3.73 14.02
C LYS A 107 0.24 3.39 12.56
N SER A 108 0.32 4.36 11.66
CA SER A 108 0.04 4.19 10.23
C SER A 108 1.16 3.48 9.46
N VAL A 109 2.28 3.13 10.09
CA VAL A 109 3.33 2.31 9.47
C VAL A 109 2.77 0.96 9.00
N ILE A 110 1.75 0.44 9.68
CA ILE A 110 1.07 -0.78 9.28
C ILE A 110 0.40 -0.67 7.90
N LEU A 111 0.08 0.54 7.42
CA LEU A 111 -0.52 0.74 6.09
C LEU A 111 0.41 0.31 4.95
N PHE A 112 1.74 0.29 5.17
CA PHE A 112 2.70 -0.24 4.19
C PHE A 112 2.56 -1.75 3.97
N THR A 113 1.82 -2.48 4.82
CA THR A 113 1.49 -3.89 4.55
C THR A 113 0.54 -4.06 3.37
N VAL A 114 -0.35 -3.09 3.13
CA VAL A 114 -1.33 -3.12 2.03
C VAL A 114 -0.66 -3.21 0.66
N PRO A 115 0.25 -2.28 0.26
CA PRO A 115 0.92 -2.37 -1.04
C PRO A 115 1.76 -3.65 -1.20
N ILE A 116 2.37 -4.16 -0.13
CA ILE A 116 3.16 -5.41 -0.15
C ILE A 116 2.24 -6.61 -0.44
N VAL A 117 1.10 -6.71 0.25
CA VAL A 117 0.11 -7.77 0.02
C VAL A 117 -0.51 -7.64 -1.39
N THR A 118 -0.79 -6.42 -1.84
CA THR A 118 -1.31 -6.14 -3.18
C THR A 118 -0.32 -6.58 -4.26
N ALA A 119 0.98 -6.33 -4.10
CA ALA A 119 2.02 -6.77 -5.04
C ALA A 119 2.14 -8.30 -5.11
N ALA A 120 1.88 -9.01 -4.00
CA ALA A 120 1.93 -10.48 -3.94
C ALA A 120 0.91 -11.14 -4.91
N VAL A 121 -0.15 -10.43 -5.27
CA VAL A 121 -1.16 -10.88 -6.25
C VAL A 121 -0.54 -11.11 -7.63
N LEU A 122 0.55 -10.42 -7.98
CA LEU A 122 1.23 -10.61 -9.26
C LEU A 122 2.10 -11.88 -9.31
N ARG A 123 2.30 -12.56 -8.17
CA ARG A 123 3.12 -13.79 -8.04
C ARG A 123 4.53 -13.68 -8.64
N SER A 124 5.11 -12.48 -8.62
CA SER A 124 6.48 -12.22 -9.05
C SER A 124 7.35 -11.90 -7.84
N ARG A 125 8.55 -12.51 -7.75
CA ARG A 125 9.51 -12.25 -6.66
C ARG A 125 10.06 -10.85 -6.80
N SER A 126 10.47 -10.51 -8.01
CA SER A 126 11.04 -9.20 -8.35
C SER A 126 10.08 -8.06 -8.02
N LEU A 127 8.79 -8.18 -8.35
CA LEU A 127 7.81 -7.13 -8.01
C LEU A 127 7.52 -7.06 -6.50
N LEU A 128 7.40 -8.20 -5.82
CA LEU A 128 7.16 -8.23 -4.38
C LEU A 128 8.32 -7.60 -3.59
N LEU A 129 9.56 -8.00 -3.91
CA LEU A 129 10.76 -7.42 -3.30
C LEU A 129 10.94 -5.95 -3.68
N GLY A 130 10.69 -5.59 -4.94
CA GLY A 130 10.72 -4.21 -5.42
C GLY A 130 9.75 -3.30 -4.67
N THR A 131 8.49 -3.73 -4.51
CA THR A 131 7.49 -3.00 -3.72
C THR A 131 7.90 -2.89 -2.25
N THR A 132 8.47 -3.96 -1.68
CA THR A 132 8.93 -3.96 -0.29
C THR A 132 10.07 -2.97 -0.06
N THR A 133 11.07 -2.96 -0.95
CA THR A 133 12.15 -1.99 -0.94
C THR A 133 11.62 -0.57 -1.09
N LEU A 134 10.65 -0.36 -1.98
CA LEU A 134 10.02 0.94 -2.18
C LEU A 134 9.24 1.41 -0.95
N CYS A 135 8.55 0.50 -0.24
CA CYS A 135 7.88 0.80 1.04
C CYS A 135 8.90 1.15 2.13
N ALA A 136 9.98 0.36 2.26
CA ALA A 136 11.04 0.63 3.22
C ALA A 136 11.73 1.98 2.95
N ALA A 137 12.01 2.28 1.68
CA ALA A 137 12.59 3.56 1.28
C ALA A 137 11.65 4.74 1.55
N ALA A 138 10.38 4.62 1.20
CA ALA A 138 9.37 5.66 1.45
C ALA A 138 9.19 5.92 2.95
N TYR A 139 9.07 4.87 3.76
CA TYR A 139 8.98 4.96 5.22
C TYR A 139 10.23 5.60 5.84
N SER A 140 11.42 5.15 5.42
CA SER A 140 12.69 5.70 5.92
C SER A 140 12.81 7.19 5.59
N THR A 141 12.52 7.55 4.33
CA THR A 141 12.64 8.93 3.85
C THR A 141 11.68 9.86 4.60
N VAL A 142 10.43 9.46 4.77
CA VAL A 142 9.43 10.31 5.43
C VAL A 142 9.68 10.43 6.93
N SER A 143 10.17 9.37 7.57
CA SER A 143 10.52 9.38 9.00
C SER A 143 11.73 10.27 9.27
N VAL A 144 12.77 10.17 8.44
CA VAL A 144 13.95 11.04 8.51
C VAL A 144 13.55 12.48 8.27
N ARG A 145 12.77 12.76 7.21
CA ARG A 145 12.30 14.11 6.90
C ARG A 145 11.54 14.73 8.07
N TYR A 146 10.55 14.02 8.59
CA TYR A 146 9.76 14.49 9.72
C TYR A 146 10.63 14.76 10.96
N PHE A 147 11.57 13.87 11.26
CA PHE A 147 12.50 14.02 12.39
C PHE A 147 13.38 15.28 12.29
N PHE A 148 13.89 15.58 11.10
CA PHE A 148 14.71 16.77 10.88
C PHE A 148 13.91 18.08 10.84
N GLU A 149 12.68 18.04 10.34
CA GLU A 149 11.78 19.20 10.37
C GLU A 149 11.26 19.49 11.79
N ASN A 150 11.15 18.46 12.64
CA ASN A 150 10.65 18.55 14.02
C ASN A 150 11.75 18.16 15.03
N TYR A 151 12.90 18.80 14.90
CA TYR A 151 14.09 18.51 15.69
C TYR A 151 13.81 18.70 17.19
N GLY A 152 14.13 17.69 18.02
CA GLY A 152 13.85 17.68 19.46
C GLY A 152 12.71 16.76 19.90
N SER A 153 12.00 16.13 18.96
CA SER A 153 10.91 15.18 19.22
C SER A 153 11.36 13.75 19.60
N GLY A 154 12.66 13.43 19.52
CA GLY A 154 13.18 12.12 19.90
C GLY A 154 14.70 11.97 19.75
N TYR A 155 15.22 10.80 20.13
CA TYR A 155 16.64 10.49 20.05
C TYR A 155 17.02 9.92 18.67
N ARG A 156 18.20 10.30 18.17
CA ARG A 156 18.71 9.77 16.89
C ARG A 156 18.82 8.24 16.87
N VAL A 157 19.17 7.63 18.01
CA VAL A 157 19.27 6.17 18.12
C VAL A 157 17.91 5.50 17.93
N GLU A 158 16.86 6.11 18.46
CA GLU A 158 15.48 5.63 18.34
C GLU A 158 14.98 5.75 16.88
N LEU A 159 15.33 6.84 16.18
CA LEU A 159 15.05 7.02 14.75
C LEU A 159 15.60 5.85 13.92
N TRP A 160 16.91 5.59 14.03
CA TRP A 160 17.55 4.55 13.22
C TRP A 160 17.13 3.14 13.63
N GLY A 161 16.95 2.89 14.93
CA GLY A 161 16.45 1.61 15.43
C GLY A 161 15.06 1.28 14.91
N THR A 162 14.15 2.26 14.96
CA THR A 162 12.75 2.10 14.52
C THR A 162 12.65 1.94 13.00
N ILE A 163 13.40 2.73 12.23
CA ILE A 163 13.49 2.59 10.78
C ILE A 163 14.01 1.20 10.39
N GLY A 164 15.09 0.76 11.03
CA GLY A 164 15.68 -0.56 10.79
C GLY A 164 14.70 -1.69 11.11
N LEU A 165 14.01 -1.60 12.25
CA LEU A 165 13.02 -2.59 12.67
C LEU A 165 11.86 -2.72 11.68
N TYR A 166 11.17 -1.63 11.35
CA TYR A 166 10.01 -1.71 10.45
C TYR A 166 10.40 -2.09 9.03
N SER A 167 11.55 -1.62 8.54
CA SER A 167 12.07 -2.07 7.26
C SER A 167 12.31 -3.58 7.25
N ALA A 168 12.92 -4.13 8.31
CA ALA A 168 13.09 -5.57 8.45
C ALA A 168 11.76 -6.32 8.51
N VAL A 169 10.76 -5.79 9.23
CA VAL A 169 9.40 -6.36 9.28
C VAL A 169 8.75 -6.38 7.89
N PHE A 170 8.91 -5.34 7.07
CA PHE A 170 8.41 -5.34 5.69
C PHE A 170 9.04 -6.46 4.86
N PHE A 171 10.36 -6.67 4.97
CA PHE A 171 11.04 -7.78 4.30
C PHE A 171 10.62 -9.14 4.82
N ILE A 172 10.44 -9.31 6.13
CA ILE A 172 9.92 -10.55 6.72
C ILE A 172 8.52 -10.85 6.16
N LEU A 173 7.63 -9.86 6.11
CA LEU A 173 6.29 -10.03 5.52
C LEU A 173 6.38 -10.46 4.04
N ALA A 174 7.24 -9.81 3.26
CA ALA A 174 7.44 -10.16 1.86
C ALA A 174 7.95 -11.60 1.67
N LEU A 175 8.90 -12.04 2.51
CA LEU A 175 9.42 -13.40 2.48
C LEU A 175 8.35 -14.44 2.87
N LEU A 176 7.53 -14.15 3.88
CA LEU A 176 6.40 -15.01 4.26
C LEU A 176 5.38 -15.12 3.13
N LEU A 177 5.04 -14.00 2.49
CA LEU A 177 4.13 -13.99 1.33
C LEU A 177 4.73 -14.77 0.15
N MET A 178 6.05 -14.71 -0.05
CA MET A 178 6.73 -15.46 -1.10
C MET A 178 6.56 -16.98 -0.96
N ILE A 179 6.57 -17.48 0.28
CA ILE A 179 6.30 -18.90 0.59
C ILE A 179 4.87 -19.28 0.18
N ILE A 180 3.90 -18.40 0.46
CA ILE A 180 2.46 -18.65 0.22
C ILE A 180 2.13 -18.60 -1.27
N ILE A 181 2.59 -17.58 -1.99
CA ILE A 181 2.15 -17.31 -3.37
C ILE A 181 2.79 -18.23 -4.42
N ARG A 182 3.89 -18.91 -4.07
CA ARG A 182 4.71 -19.76 -4.96
C ARG A 182 4.96 -19.11 -6.33
N PRO A 183 5.98 -18.25 -6.45
CA PRO A 183 6.23 -17.46 -7.64
C PRO A 183 6.38 -18.34 -8.89
N THR A 184 5.58 -18.05 -9.92
CA THR A 184 5.70 -18.70 -11.24
C THR A 184 6.82 -18.04 -12.04
N ASN A 185 7.62 -18.83 -12.77
CA ASN A 185 8.80 -18.41 -13.54
C ASN A 185 8.68 -17.00 -14.14
N GLU A 186 9.68 -16.16 -13.85
CA GLU A 186 9.77 -14.76 -14.27
C GLU A 186 10.08 -14.67 -15.77
N ASN A 187 9.06 -14.85 -16.60
CA ASN A 187 9.12 -14.48 -18.00
C ASN A 187 8.47 -13.10 -18.13
N PHE A 188 9.28 -12.05 -17.94
CA PHE A 188 8.93 -10.69 -18.32
C PHE A 188 9.05 -10.54 -19.84
#